data_AF-K2ABA1-F1
#
_entry.id   AF-K2ABA1-F1
#
_cell.length_a   1.000
_cell.length_b   1.000
_cell.length_c   1.000
_cell.angle_alpha   90.00
_cell.angle_beta   90.00
_cell.angle_gamma   90.00
#
_symmetry.space_group_name_H-M   'P 1'
#
loop_
_entity.id
_entity.type
_entity.pdbx_description
1 polymer ?
#
loop_
_entity_poly.entity_id
_entity_poly.type
_entity_poly.pdbx_seq_one_letter_code
_entity_poly.pdbx_strand_id
1 'polypeptide(L)'
;GVSSGVTGAAPIWNDIMTFLLEDNPAQRPVRPSSVVGMSVCAVSGLLPRRDSPCPTRFEYFIKGSQPKMSDPGKQKVFIDKNTNDLAKPGQTENVEEREQFILTDVTGAKYCLDCPHPTPTPSVIPTP
;
A
#
# COMPACT_ATOMS: atom_id res chain seq x y z
N GLY A 1 -5.63 18.79 -25.82
CA GLY A 1 -4.59 17.90 -25.27
C GLY A 1 -4.71 17.90 -23.77
N VAL A 2 -4.69 16.74 -23.13
CA VAL A 2 -4.73 16.64 -21.67
C VAL A 2 -3.30 16.89 -21.17
N SER A 3 -3.04 18.08 -20.64
CA SER A 3 -1.77 18.38 -19.98
C SER A 3 -1.85 17.87 -18.53
N SER A 4 -0.79 17.24 -18.05
CA SER A 4 -0.68 16.79 -16.66
C SER A 4 0.39 17.61 -15.93
N GLY A 5 0.42 17.56 -14.60
CA GLY A 5 1.48 18.20 -13.83
C GLY A 5 2.89 17.73 -14.23
N VAL A 6 3.02 16.45 -14.60
CA VAL A 6 4.30 15.84 -15.02
C VAL A 6 4.77 16.38 -16.37
N THR A 7 3.86 16.62 -17.31
CA THR A 7 4.22 17.05 -18.68
C THR A 7 4.14 18.56 -18.89
N GLY A 8 3.49 19.30 -17.99
CA GLY A 8 3.34 20.75 -18.06
C GLY A 8 4.20 21.50 -17.03
N ALA A 9 3.90 21.33 -15.74
CA ALA A 9 4.49 22.15 -14.69
C ALA A 9 5.88 21.66 -14.25
N ALA A 10 6.11 20.34 -14.20
CA ALA A 10 7.37 19.77 -13.72
C ALA A 10 8.60 20.19 -14.55
N PRO A 11 8.55 20.25 -15.90
CA PRO A 11 9.68 20.74 -16.69
C PRO A 11 10.04 22.20 -16.39
N ILE A 12 9.04 23.08 -16.30
CA ILE A 12 9.24 24.50 -15.97
C ILE A 12 9.87 24.67 -14.58
N TRP A 13 9.39 23.91 -13.59
CA TRP A 13 9.97 23.92 -12.25
C TRP A 13 11.42 23.43 -12.24
N ASN A 14 11.74 22.39 -13.02
CA ASN A 14 13.09 21.86 -13.10
C ASN A 14 14.07 22.87 -13.71
N ASP A 15 13.68 23.58 -14.78
CA ASP A 15 14.51 24.62 -15.40
C ASP A 15 14.84 25.73 -14.38
N ILE A 16 13.80 26.24 -13.69
CA ILE A 16 13.95 27.32 -12.70
C ILE A 16 14.83 26.86 -11.53
N MET A 17 14.55 25.70 -10.95
CA MET A 17 15.27 25.24 -9.76
C MET A 17 16.71 24.83 -10.06
N THR A 18 16.99 24.31 -11.25
CA THR A 18 18.37 23.99 -11.68
C THR A 18 19.19 25.27 -11.75
N PHE A 19 18.66 26.34 -12.34
CA PHE A 19 19.32 27.65 -12.38
C PHE A 19 19.51 28.25 -10.98
N LEU A 20 18.48 28.23 -10.14
CA LEU A 20 18.56 28.80 -8.79
C LEU A 20 19.52 28.05 -7.85
N LEU A 21 19.74 26.75 -8.08
CA LEU A 21 20.54 25.90 -7.19
C LEU A 21 21.99 25.66 -7.67
N GLU A 22 22.42 26.27 -8.78
CA GLU A 22 23.74 26.03 -9.40
C GLU A 22 24.91 26.17 -8.40
N ASP A 23 24.90 27.23 -7.58
CA ASP A 23 25.92 27.51 -6.57
C ASP A 23 25.48 27.17 -5.14
N ASN A 24 24.33 26.49 -4.97
CA ASN A 24 23.79 26.18 -3.66
C ASN A 24 24.14 24.74 -3.25
N PRO A 25 24.98 24.54 -2.21
CA PRO A 25 25.30 23.19 -1.75
C PRO A 25 24.06 22.49 -1.19
N ALA A 26 23.95 21.19 -1.47
CA ALA A 26 22.82 20.38 -1.02
C ALA A 26 22.72 20.36 0.51
N GLN A 27 21.63 20.89 1.05
CA GLN A 27 21.32 20.83 2.47
C GLN A 27 20.50 19.59 2.77
N ARG A 28 21.02 18.71 3.63
CA ARG A 28 20.25 17.54 4.08
C ARG A 28 19.24 17.94 5.15
N PRO A 29 17.98 17.50 5.07
CA PRO A 29 17.02 17.69 6.14
C PRO A 29 17.56 17.12 7.46
N VAL A 30 17.48 17.90 8.54
CA VAL A 30 17.81 17.42 9.89
C VAL A 30 16.59 16.70 10.45
N ARG A 31 16.75 15.42 10.77
CA ARG A 31 15.67 14.61 11.38
C ARG A 31 15.34 15.15 12.79
N PRO A 32 14.10 15.60 13.05
CA PRO A 32 13.69 15.99 14.40
C PRO A 32 13.71 14.82 15.38
N SER A 33 13.89 15.09 16.68
CA SER A 33 13.88 14.06 17.73
C SER A 33 12.53 13.36 17.89
N SER A 34 11.45 13.97 17.41
CA SER A 34 10.10 13.41 17.36
C SER A 34 9.87 12.44 16.21
N VAL A 35 10.82 12.28 15.27
CA VAL A 35 10.73 11.33 14.17
C VAL A 35 11.61 10.14 14.47
N VAL A 36 11.10 8.92 14.38
CA VAL A 36 11.84 7.66 14.58
C VAL A 36 11.92 6.88 13.27
N GLY A 37 13.00 6.11 13.07
CA GLY A 37 13.15 5.25 11.90
C GLY A 37 13.15 3.78 12.31
N MET A 38 12.45 2.92 11.57
CA MET A 38 12.44 1.47 11.81
C MET A 38 12.12 0.68 10.54
N SER A 39 12.53 -0.59 10.53
CA SER A 39 12.18 -1.52 9.46
C SER A 39 10.78 -2.12 9.68
N VAL A 40 9.94 -2.04 8.66
CA VAL A 40 8.58 -2.59 8.63
C VAL A 40 8.43 -3.52 7.43
N CYS A 41 7.44 -4.41 7.47
CA CYS A 41 7.13 -5.27 6.32
C CYS A 41 6.76 -4.44 5.09
N ALA A 42 7.36 -4.75 3.94
CA ALA A 42 7.19 -3.97 2.71
C ALA A 42 5.75 -3.94 2.20
N VAL A 43 4.99 -5.00 2.50
CA VAL A 43 3.60 -5.19 2.06
C VAL A 43 2.61 -4.58 3.05
N SER A 44 2.63 -5.03 4.31
CA SER A 44 1.64 -4.63 5.32
C SER A 44 1.96 -3.31 6.02
N GLY A 45 3.23 -2.87 6.02
CA GLY A 45 3.70 -1.75 6.84
C GLY A 45 3.73 -2.06 8.35
N LEU A 46 3.46 -3.30 8.76
CA LEU A 46 3.48 -3.75 10.15
C LEU A 46 4.87 -4.24 10.58
N LEU A 47 5.03 -4.57 11.87
CA LEU A 47 6.30 -5.05 12.39
C LEU A 47 6.59 -6.48 11.91
N PRO A 48 7.82 -6.81 11.47
CA PRO A 48 8.18 -8.18 11.14
C PRO A 48 8.07 -9.11 12.35
N ARG A 49 7.53 -10.32 12.14
CA ARG A 49 7.52 -11.37 13.17
C ARG A 49 8.87 -12.09 13.20
N ARG A 50 9.28 -12.57 14.39
CA ARG A 50 10.56 -13.28 14.57
C ARG A 50 10.55 -14.68 13.97
N ASP A 51 9.42 -15.37 14.09
CA ASP A 51 9.20 -16.75 13.63
C ASP A 51 8.91 -16.85 12.13
N SER A 52 8.34 -15.79 11.55
CA SER A 52 8.05 -15.69 10.11
C SER A 52 8.35 -14.28 9.62
N PRO A 53 9.62 -13.95 9.33
CA PRO A 53 10.01 -12.62 8.91
C PRO A 53 9.54 -12.35 7.47
N CYS A 54 8.94 -11.18 7.28
CA CYS A 54 8.60 -10.64 5.97
C CYS A 54 9.81 -9.91 5.35
N PRO A 55 9.82 -9.69 4.02
CA PRO A 55 10.70 -8.70 3.40
C PRO A 55 10.42 -7.30 3.99
N THR A 56 11.46 -6.62 4.47
CA THR A 56 11.31 -5.32 5.13
C THR A 56 11.76 -4.14 4.27
N ARG A 57 11.16 -2.97 4.50
CA ARG A 57 11.67 -1.65 4.07
C ARG A 57 11.86 -0.74 5.28
N PHE A 58 12.79 0.19 5.20
CA PHE A 58 13.01 1.17 6.26
C PHE A 58 12.06 2.36 6.10
N GLU A 59 11.40 2.78 7.18
CA GLU A 59 10.56 3.97 7.17
C GLU A 59 10.67 4.86 8.40
N TYR A 60 10.30 6.12 8.20
CA TYR A 60 10.21 7.14 9.24
C TYR A 60 8.78 7.33 9.75
N PHE A 61 8.63 7.43 11.06
CA PHE A 61 7.35 7.64 11.75
C PHE A 61 7.45 8.77 12.74
N ILE A 62 6.34 9.47 12.98
CA ILE A 62 6.23 10.36 14.14
C ILE A 62 6.18 9.47 15.38
N LYS A 63 6.92 9.84 16.43
CA LYS A 63 6.98 9.09 17.68
C LYS A 63 5.56 8.91 18.24
N GLY A 64 5.16 7.65 18.39
CA GLY A 64 3.83 7.26 18.86
C GLY A 64 2.88 6.80 17.75
N SER A 65 3.18 7.11 16.48
CA SER A 65 2.42 6.65 15.31
C SER A 65 3.02 5.41 14.64
N GLN A 66 4.18 4.93 15.09
CA GLN A 66 4.77 3.70 14.56
C GLN A 66 3.83 2.49 14.72
N PRO A 67 3.87 1.50 13.80
CA PRO A 67 3.06 0.29 13.92
C PRO A 67 3.38 -0.44 15.23
N LYS A 68 2.32 -0.90 15.91
CA LYS A 68 2.42 -1.66 17.16
C LYS A 68 2.13 -3.14 16.98
N MET A 69 1.43 -3.48 15.89
CA MET A 69 1.07 -4.85 15.55
C MET A 69 2.15 -5.47 14.69
N SER A 70 2.34 -6.78 14.86
CA SER A 70 3.16 -7.56 13.95
C SER A 70 2.36 -8.03 12.75
N ASP A 71 3.03 -8.19 11.61
CA ASP A 71 2.44 -8.68 10.38
C ASP A 71 1.87 -10.08 10.59
N PRO A 72 0.56 -10.31 10.35
CA PRO A 72 -0.04 -11.63 10.47
C PRO A 72 0.47 -12.63 9.41
N GLY A 73 1.21 -12.16 8.40
CA GLY A 73 1.68 -12.97 7.28
C GLY A 73 0.54 -13.34 6.34
N LYS A 74 0.73 -14.42 5.59
CA LYS A 74 -0.35 -14.97 4.76
C LYS A 74 -1.45 -15.53 5.65
N GLN A 75 -2.68 -15.18 5.31
CA GLN A 75 -3.86 -15.65 6.03
C GLN A 75 -4.56 -16.71 5.19
N LYS A 76 -5.08 -17.73 5.87
CA LYS A 76 -5.97 -18.70 5.25
C LYS A 76 -7.34 -18.06 5.02
N VAL A 77 -7.74 -17.99 3.76
CA VAL A 77 -9.01 -17.40 3.33
C VAL A 77 -9.72 -18.29 2.32
N PHE A 78 -11.03 -18.16 2.26
CA PHE A 78 -11.85 -18.79 1.24
C PHE A 78 -11.82 -17.96 -0.05
N ILE A 79 -11.37 -18.59 -1.12
CA ILE A 79 -11.33 -18.05 -2.48
C ILE A 79 -12.42 -18.73 -3.31
N ASP A 80 -13.19 -17.95 -4.07
CA ASP A 80 -14.14 -18.49 -5.04
C ASP A 80 -13.37 -18.97 -6.28
N LYS A 81 -13.53 -20.26 -6.62
CA LYS A 81 -12.86 -20.90 -7.76
C LYS A 81 -13.22 -20.29 -9.11
N ASN A 82 -14.38 -19.65 -9.22
CA ASN A 82 -14.84 -19.04 -10.47
C ASN A 82 -14.14 -17.69 -10.73
N THR A 83 -13.96 -16.89 -9.68
CA THR A 83 -13.37 -15.53 -9.79
C THR A 83 -11.88 -15.52 -9.45
N ASN A 84 -11.39 -16.55 -8.76
CA ASN A 84 -10.10 -16.58 -8.09
C ASN A 84 -9.90 -15.41 -7.11
N ASP A 85 -10.98 -14.86 -6.56
CA ASP A 85 -10.96 -13.75 -5.57
C ASP A 85 -11.64 -14.18 -4.26
N LEU A 86 -11.59 -13.31 -3.24
CA LEU A 86 -12.23 -13.53 -1.94
C LEU A 86 -13.71 -13.93 -2.10
N ALA A 87 -14.08 -15.03 -1.45
CA ALA A 87 -15.45 -15.51 -1.44
C ALA A 87 -16.39 -14.46 -0.83
N LYS A 88 -17.60 -14.33 -1.40
CA LYS A 88 -18.62 -13.43 -0.86
C LYS A 88 -19.05 -13.88 0.55
N PRO A 89 -19.50 -12.95 1.42
CA PRO A 89 -20.02 -13.32 2.74
C PRO A 89 -21.14 -14.37 2.63
N GLY A 90 -20.95 -15.54 3.24
CA GLY A 90 -21.94 -16.63 3.26
C GLY A 90 -21.90 -17.58 2.06
N GLN A 91 -20.97 -17.41 1.12
CA GLN A 91 -20.81 -18.33 0.00
C GLN A 91 -20.14 -19.64 0.46
N THR A 92 -20.86 -20.76 0.36
CA THR A 92 -20.35 -22.11 0.69
C THR A 92 -20.06 -22.96 -0.54
N GLU A 93 -20.52 -22.55 -1.72
CA GLU A 93 -20.34 -23.28 -2.97
C GLU A 93 -19.11 -22.76 -3.74
N ASN A 94 -18.38 -23.68 -4.36
CA ASN A 94 -17.19 -23.40 -5.18
C ASN A 94 -16.08 -22.61 -4.46
N VAL A 95 -15.99 -22.74 -3.14
CA VAL A 95 -14.93 -22.12 -2.34
C VAL A 95 -13.79 -23.10 -2.07
N GLU A 96 -12.57 -22.56 -1.95
CA GLU A 96 -11.40 -23.30 -1.47
C GLU A 96 -10.58 -22.46 -0.52
N GLU A 97 -9.93 -23.13 0.44
CA GLU A 97 -9.03 -22.47 1.38
C GLU A 97 -7.65 -22.30 0.74
N ARG A 98 -7.18 -21.05 0.65
CA ARG A 98 -5.85 -20.70 0.15
C ARG A 98 -5.18 -19.72 1.11
N GLU A 99 -3.85 -19.76 1.15
CA GLU A 99 -3.03 -18.77 1.86
C GLU A 99 -2.73 -17.58 0.95
N GLN A 100 -3.27 -16.41 1.30
CA GLN A 100 -3.17 -15.17 0.52
C GLN A 100 -2.72 -14.01 1.42
N PHE A 101 -2.21 -12.94 0.81
CA PHE A 101 -1.89 -11.70 1.51
C PHE A 101 -3.12 -10.82 1.65
N ILE A 102 -3.66 -10.77 2.87
CA ILE A 102 -4.88 -10.02 3.16
C ILE A 102 -4.55 -8.75 3.93
N LEU A 103 -4.92 -7.60 3.37
CA LEU A 103 -4.97 -6.34 4.10
C LEU A 103 -6.35 -6.16 4.70
N THR A 104 -6.39 -5.69 5.94
CA THR A 104 -7.63 -5.28 6.61
C THR A 104 -7.55 -3.79 6.88
N ASP A 105 -8.51 -3.04 6.36
CA ASP A 105 -8.62 -1.61 6.61
C ASP A 105 -9.24 -1.32 7.99
N VAL A 106 -9.20 -0.06 8.44
CA VAL A 106 -9.81 0.43 9.69
C VAL A 106 -11.33 0.17 9.77
N THR A 107 -11.99 0.02 8.63
CA THR A 107 -13.41 -0.36 8.53
C THR A 107 -13.65 -1.86 8.77
N GLY A 108 -12.60 -2.67 8.82
CA GLY A 108 -12.67 -4.13 8.86
C GLY A 108 -12.83 -4.79 7.48
N ALA A 109 -12.86 -4.00 6.40
CA ALA A 109 -12.90 -4.52 5.04
C ALA A 109 -11.60 -5.27 4.72
N LYS A 110 -11.73 -6.48 4.19
CA LYS A 110 -10.60 -7.32 3.76
C LYS A 110 -10.36 -7.16 2.27
N TYR A 111 -9.10 -7.00 1.89
CA TYR A 111 -8.64 -6.90 0.51
C TYR A 111 -7.50 -7.88 0.28
N CYS A 112 -7.62 -8.71 -0.74
CA CYS A 112 -6.57 -9.66 -1.13
C CYS A 112 -5.58 -8.96 -2.06
N LEU A 113 -4.28 -8.97 -1.78
CA LEU A 113 -3.29 -8.27 -2.60
C LEU A 113 -2.79 -9.09 -3.80
N ASP A 114 -2.84 -10.41 -3.68
CA ASP A 114 -2.33 -11.38 -4.64
C ASP A 114 -3.44 -12.04 -5.49
N CYS A 115 -4.68 -11.61 -5.30
CA CYS A 115 -5.81 -12.05 -6.11
C CYS A 115 -5.85 -11.25 -7.44
N PRO A 116 -6.24 -11.89 -8.56
CA PRO A 116 -6.28 -11.26 -9.88
C PRO A 116 -7.32 -10.14 -10.03
N HIS A 117 -8.28 -10.04 -9.10
CA HIS A 117 -9.46 -9.16 -9.08
C HIS A 117 -10.19 -9.03 -10.41
N PRO A 118 -11.44 -9.52 -10.54
CA PRO A 118 -12.19 -9.28 -11.77
C PRO A 118 -12.34 -7.77 -11.98
N THR A 119 -11.99 -7.30 -13.19
CA THR A 119 -12.13 -5.88 -13.54
C THR A 119 -13.56 -5.45 -13.25
N PRO A 120 -13.78 -4.33 -12.53
CA PRO A 120 -15.13 -3.86 -12.27
C PRO A 120 -15.81 -3.63 -13.61
N THR A 121 -16.91 -4.34 -13.85
CA THR A 121 -17.77 -4.06 -15.00
C THR A 121 -18.41 -2.71 -14.72
N PRO A 122 -18.20 -1.68 -15.56
CA PRO A 122 -18.82 -0.38 -15.32
C PRO A 122 -20.35 -0.56 -15.30
N SER A 123 -20.95 -0.29 -14.14
CA SER A 123 -22.41 -0.35 -13.98
C SER A 123 -23.02 0.86 -14.68
N VAL A 124 -23.56 0.63 -15.87
CA VAL A 124 -24.35 1.59 -16.63
C VAL A 124 -25.78 1.60 -16.10
N ILE A 125 -25.96 1.76 -14.78
CA ILE A 125 -27.29 1.98 -14.21
C ILE A 125 -27.34 3.44 -13.79
N PRO A 126 -27.96 4.33 -14.58
CA PRO A 126 -28.29 5.66 -14.10
C PRO A 126 -29.23 5.49 -12.91
N THR A 127 -28.83 6.04 -11.77
CA THR A 127 -29.69 6.12 -10.59
C THR A 127 -30.88 7.02 -10.94
N PRO A 128 -32.13 6.54 -10.80
CA PRO A 128 -33.32 7.38 -10.99
C PRO A 128 -33.45 8.46 -9.92
#